data_AF-A0A0F9TLQ8-F1
#
_entry.id   AF-A0A0F9TLQ8-F1
#
_cell.length_a   1.000
_cell.length_b   1.000
_cell.length_c   1.000
_cell.angle_alpha   90.00
_cell.angle_beta   90.00
_cell.angle_gamma   90.00
#
_symmetry.space_group_name_H-M   'P 1'
#
loop_
_entity.id
_entity.type
_entity.pdbx_description
1 polymer ?
#
loop_
_entity_poly.entity_id
_entity_poly.type
_entity_poly.pdbx_seq_one_letter_code
_entity_poly.pdbx_strand_id
1 'polypeptide(L)'
;MKSGRSIKIKSQALRRIRANLRKLFYNALDEHWHHLMDQAELQSSVGNWLGVQKLNEKMNRISTVLDYSICRCFDCNSFEKDRVFFNEEVYYFMYYPPVSTSVREPRTWWLCPECYQNRIEILELYKKEKYYYFHETGMTATLDQLGLKKLKDYNKFP
;
A
#
# COMPACT_ATOMS: atom_id res chain seq x y z
N MET A 1 -12.57 -3.46 14.38
CA MET A 1 -12.80 -4.10 13.06
C MET A 1 -12.11 -5.45 13.04
N LYS A 2 -12.72 -6.50 12.46
CA LYS A 2 -12.02 -7.79 12.24
C LYS A 2 -10.89 -7.54 11.22
N SER A 3 -9.64 -7.71 11.63
CA SER A 3 -8.43 -7.26 10.91
C SER A 3 -8.08 -8.05 9.63
N GLY A 4 -8.99 -8.86 9.10
CA GLY A 4 -8.79 -9.52 7.82
C GLY A 4 -9.76 -10.67 7.60
N ARG A 5 -10.15 -10.89 6.34
CA ARG A 5 -10.88 -12.09 5.90
C ARG A 5 -10.00 -12.90 4.97
N SER A 6 -9.73 -14.15 5.33
CA SER A 6 -9.03 -15.09 4.43
C SER A 6 -10.02 -15.68 3.42
N ILE A 7 -9.68 -15.60 2.13
CA ILE A 7 -10.42 -16.29 1.06
C ILE A 7 -9.63 -17.52 0.64
N LYS A 8 -10.08 -18.71 1.05
CA LYS A 8 -9.43 -20.00 0.76
C LYS A 8 -10.23 -20.79 -0.28
N ILE A 9 -9.56 -21.16 -1.37
CA ILE A 9 -10.13 -22.06 -2.40
C ILE A 9 -9.53 -23.45 -2.19
N LYS A 10 -10.37 -24.43 -1.84
CA LYS A 10 -9.91 -25.80 -1.56
C LYS A 10 -9.48 -26.56 -2.81
N SER A 11 -10.15 -26.35 -3.95
CA SER A 11 -9.85 -27.04 -5.20
C SER A 11 -8.56 -26.55 -5.85
N GLN A 12 -7.65 -27.47 -6.20
CA GLN A 12 -6.40 -27.14 -6.88
C GLN A 12 -6.64 -26.59 -8.31
N ALA A 13 -7.59 -27.15 -9.05
CA ALA A 13 -7.93 -26.67 -10.39
C ALA A 13 -8.45 -25.22 -10.35
N LEU A 14 -9.35 -24.90 -9.42
CA LEU A 14 -9.86 -23.55 -9.24
C LEU A 14 -8.77 -22.57 -8.76
N ARG A 15 -7.82 -23.01 -7.94
CA ARG A 15 -6.65 -22.20 -7.55
C ARG A 15 -5.79 -21.83 -8.77
N ARG A 16 -5.54 -22.78 -9.69
CA ARG A 16 -4.79 -22.54 -10.93
C ARG A 16 -5.53 -21.56 -11.85
N ILE A 17 -6.83 -21.76 -12.08
CA ILE A 17 -7.65 -20.85 -12.90
C ILE A 17 -7.61 -19.44 -12.32
N ARG A 18 -7.83 -19.28 -11.01
CA ARG A 18 -7.73 -17.99 -10.31
C ARG A 18 -6.36 -17.35 -10.51
N ALA A 19 -5.27 -18.09 -10.33
CA ALA A 19 -3.92 -17.56 -10.45
C ALA A 19 -3.64 -17.06 -11.87
N ASN A 20 -4.05 -17.82 -12.90
CA ASN A 20 -3.90 -17.43 -14.30
C ASN A 20 -4.72 -16.18 -14.63
N LEU A 21 -5.99 -16.12 -14.23
CA LEU A 21 -6.85 -14.95 -14.45
C LEU A 21 -6.27 -13.69 -13.78
N ARG A 22 -5.79 -13.82 -12.53
CA ARG A 22 -5.16 -12.70 -11.82
C ARG A 22 -3.89 -12.22 -12.50
N LYS A 23 -3.05 -13.13 -12.98
CA LYS A 23 -1.82 -12.80 -13.70
C LYS A 23 -2.11 -12.10 -15.01
N LEU A 24 -3.07 -12.62 -15.79
CA LEU A 24 -3.51 -12.01 -17.05
C LEU A 24 -4.07 -10.60 -16.84
N PHE A 25 -4.96 -10.44 -15.86
CA PHE A 25 -5.58 -9.15 -15.58
C PHE A 25 -4.56 -8.13 -15.05
N TYR A 26 -3.62 -8.56 -14.19
CA TYR A 26 -2.52 -7.71 -13.75
C TYR A 26 -1.66 -7.23 -14.92
N ASN A 27 -1.21 -8.15 -15.77
CA ASN A 27 -0.37 -7.81 -16.92
C ASN A 27 -1.08 -6.81 -17.85
N ALA A 28 -2.37 -7.02 -18.13
CA ALA A 28 -3.13 -6.10 -18.97
C ALA A 28 -3.24 -4.69 -18.38
N LEU A 29 -3.43 -4.58 -17.07
CA LEU A 29 -3.48 -3.28 -16.38
C LEU A 29 -2.10 -2.62 -16.30
N ASP A 30 -1.05 -3.41 -16.07
CA ASP A 30 0.35 -2.94 -15.99
C ASP A 30 0.81 -2.42 -17.37
N GLU A 31 0.55 -3.16 -18.43
CA GLU A 31 0.79 -2.71 -19.81
C GLU A 31 0.03 -1.42 -20.13
N HIS A 32 -1.25 -1.32 -19.72
CA HIS A 32 -2.03 -0.11 -19.94
C HIS A 32 -1.50 1.09 -19.14
N TRP A 33 -1.03 0.87 -17.91
CA TRP A 33 -0.39 1.89 -17.11
C TRP A 33 0.89 2.43 -17.77
N HIS A 34 1.79 1.55 -18.19
CA HIS A 34 3.03 1.96 -18.87
C HIS A 34 2.75 2.75 -20.15
N HIS A 35 1.78 2.31 -20.95
CA HIS A 35 1.35 3.04 -22.13
C HIS A 35 0.85 4.47 -21.81
N LEU A 36 0.13 4.68 -20.69
CA LEU A 36 -0.29 6.02 -20.28
C LEU A 36 0.87 6.87 -19.77
N MET A 37 1.86 6.27 -19.10
CA MET A 37 3.09 6.94 -18.68
C MET A 37 3.87 7.44 -19.91
N ASP A 38 4.07 6.58 -20.91
CA ASP A 38 4.74 6.94 -22.17
C ASP A 38 4.01 8.11 -22.86
N GLN A 39 2.67 8.06 -22.91
CA GLN A 39 1.86 9.15 -23.44
C GLN A 39 2.02 10.45 -22.64
N ALA A 40 2.08 10.37 -21.31
CA ALA A 40 2.24 11.53 -20.45
C ALA A 40 3.62 12.18 -20.62
N GLU A 41 4.67 11.38 -20.76
CA GLU A 41 6.03 11.86 -21.03
C GLU A 41 6.09 12.62 -22.37
N LEU A 42 5.54 12.03 -23.43
CA LEU A 42 5.48 12.67 -24.76
C LEU A 42 4.65 13.96 -24.80
N GLN A 43 3.65 14.08 -23.91
CA GLN A 43 2.73 15.22 -23.85
C GLN A 43 3.12 16.26 -22.80
N SER A 44 4.19 16.03 -22.04
CA SER A 44 4.68 16.90 -20.97
C SER A 44 5.28 18.18 -21.54
N SER A 45 4.41 19.13 -21.89
CA SER A 45 4.78 20.49 -22.25
C SER A 45 3.96 21.47 -21.42
N VAL A 46 4.55 22.63 -21.10
CA VAL A 46 3.90 23.70 -20.32
C VAL A 46 2.56 24.14 -20.94
N GLY A 47 2.39 24.00 -22.25
CA GLY A 47 1.15 24.33 -22.98
C GLY A 47 0.04 23.27 -22.94
N ASN A 48 0.30 22.05 -22.45
CA ASN A 48 -0.67 20.95 -22.44
C ASN A 48 -1.01 20.44 -21.03
N TRP A 49 -1.11 21.35 -20.07
CA TRP A 49 -1.40 21.01 -18.67
C TRP A 49 -2.72 20.21 -18.50
N LEU A 50 -3.78 20.58 -19.20
CA LEU A 50 -5.07 19.87 -19.15
C LEU A 50 -4.99 18.42 -19.71
N GLY A 51 -4.17 18.19 -20.73
CA GLY A 51 -3.94 16.85 -21.29
C GLY A 51 -3.17 15.96 -20.31
N VAL A 52 -2.10 16.50 -19.72
CA VAL A 52 -1.31 15.83 -18.68
C VAL A 52 -2.17 15.52 -17.45
N GLN A 53 -3.03 16.45 -17.02
CA GLN A 53 -3.95 16.22 -15.89
C GLN A 53 -4.90 15.04 -16.14
N LYS A 54 -5.52 14.96 -17.33
CA LYS A 54 -6.41 13.85 -17.69
C LYS A 54 -5.68 12.50 -17.75
N LEU A 55 -4.44 12.49 -18.23
CA LEU A 55 -3.60 11.29 -18.22
C LEU A 55 -3.28 10.87 -16.77
N ASN A 56 -2.91 11.84 -15.92
CA ASN A 56 -2.66 11.59 -14.51
C ASN A 56 -3.88 11.01 -13.78
N GLU A 57 -5.09 11.52 -14.05
CA GLU A 57 -6.33 10.95 -13.50
C GLU A 57 -6.58 9.52 -13.96
N LYS A 58 -6.36 9.21 -15.24
CA LYS A 58 -6.51 7.86 -15.78
C LYS A 58 -5.51 6.89 -15.18
N MET A 59 -4.26 7.34 -15.07
CA MET A 59 -3.19 6.67 -14.36
C MET A 59 -3.69 6.38 -12.95
N ASN A 60 -3.90 7.37 -12.08
CA ASN A 60 -4.35 7.16 -10.69
C ASN A 60 -5.50 6.14 -10.52
N ARG A 61 -6.48 6.10 -11.43
CA ARG A 61 -7.54 5.08 -11.45
C ARG A 61 -7.00 3.66 -11.68
N ILE A 62 -6.09 3.46 -12.62
CA ILE A 62 -5.47 2.16 -12.88
C ILE A 62 -4.57 1.73 -11.72
N SER A 63 -3.76 2.63 -11.13
CA SER A 63 -2.96 2.30 -9.94
C SER A 63 -3.88 1.92 -8.78
N THR A 64 -4.97 2.65 -8.57
CA THR A 64 -6.00 2.29 -7.60
C THR A 64 -6.50 0.87 -7.90
N VAL A 65 -6.93 0.56 -9.12
CA VAL A 65 -7.38 -0.79 -9.46
C VAL A 65 -6.27 -1.82 -9.21
N LEU A 66 -5.00 -1.56 -9.57
CA LEU A 66 -3.89 -2.48 -9.33
C LEU A 66 -3.62 -2.74 -7.83
N ASP A 67 -3.67 -1.70 -7.01
CA ASP A 67 -3.34 -1.76 -5.58
C ASP A 67 -4.49 -2.33 -4.74
N TYR A 68 -5.74 -2.05 -5.13
CA TYR A 68 -6.94 -2.55 -4.45
C TYR A 68 -7.46 -3.87 -5.02
N SER A 69 -7.10 -4.25 -6.25
CA SER A 69 -7.53 -5.51 -6.85
C SER A 69 -6.83 -6.73 -6.22
N ILE A 70 -7.56 -7.84 -6.14
CA ILE A 70 -7.08 -9.13 -5.58
C ILE A 70 -5.96 -9.80 -6.41
N CYS A 71 -5.33 -9.06 -7.33
CA CYS A 71 -4.50 -9.60 -8.39
C CYS A 71 -3.19 -10.15 -7.85
N ARG A 72 -2.46 -9.37 -7.04
CA ARG A 72 -1.19 -9.80 -6.43
C ARG A 72 -1.17 -9.57 -4.92
N CYS A 73 -0.23 -10.21 -4.24
CA CYS A 73 0.13 -9.82 -2.88
C CYS A 73 0.92 -8.50 -2.96
N PHE A 74 0.56 -7.50 -2.15
CA PHE A 74 1.26 -6.21 -2.13
C PHE A 74 2.75 -6.34 -1.77
N ASP A 75 3.10 -7.22 -0.83
CA ASP A 75 4.49 -7.35 -0.35
C ASP A 75 5.37 -8.22 -1.25
N CYS A 76 4.87 -9.39 -1.67
CA CYS A 76 5.68 -10.40 -2.36
C CYS A 76 5.32 -10.60 -3.82
N ASN A 77 4.35 -9.85 -4.35
CA ASN A 77 3.87 -9.93 -5.73
C ASN A 77 3.33 -11.30 -6.19
N SER A 78 3.24 -12.30 -5.29
CA SER A 78 2.74 -13.63 -5.62
C SER A 78 1.28 -13.58 -6.07
N PHE A 79 0.88 -14.38 -7.06
CA PHE A 79 -0.49 -14.54 -7.59
C PHE A 79 -1.22 -15.79 -7.07
N GLU A 80 -0.47 -16.75 -6.52
CA GLU A 80 -0.92 -18.13 -6.32
C GLU A 80 -1.59 -18.37 -4.96
N LYS A 81 -1.16 -17.61 -3.95
CA LYS A 81 -1.55 -17.81 -2.56
C LYS A 81 -2.96 -17.31 -2.27
N ASP A 82 -3.56 -17.85 -1.22
CA ASP A 82 -4.76 -17.27 -0.63
C ASP A 82 -4.49 -15.83 -0.17
N ARG A 83 -5.54 -15.08 0.17
CA ARG A 83 -5.41 -13.65 0.45
C ARG A 83 -6.13 -13.25 1.72
N VAL A 84 -5.59 -12.23 2.38
CA VAL A 84 -6.15 -11.53 3.52
C VAL A 84 -6.19 -10.04 3.19
N PHE A 85 -7.30 -9.39 3.50
CA PHE A 85 -7.44 -7.95 3.35
C PHE A 85 -6.71 -7.25 4.50
N PHE A 86 -5.79 -6.36 4.16
CA PHE A 86 -5.05 -5.54 5.10
C PHE A 86 -5.49 -4.08 4.97
N ASN A 87 -5.71 -3.39 6.09
CA ASN A 87 -6.08 -1.97 6.14
C ASN A 87 -4.99 -1.17 6.84
N GLU A 88 -4.49 -0.12 6.17
CA GLU A 88 -3.44 0.75 6.68
C GLU A 88 -3.81 1.48 7.99
N GLU A 89 -5.10 1.65 8.31
CA GLU A 89 -5.54 2.22 9.59
C GLU A 89 -5.01 1.46 10.80
N VAL A 90 -4.70 0.17 10.61
CA VAL A 90 -4.06 -0.66 11.63
C VAL A 90 -2.69 -0.10 12.04
N TYR A 91 -2.07 0.78 11.27
CA TYR A 91 -0.83 1.45 11.65
C TYR A 91 -1.03 2.80 12.35
N TYR A 92 -2.22 3.41 12.32
CA TYR A 92 -2.38 4.83 12.66
C TYR A 92 -1.96 5.18 14.10
N PHE A 93 -2.12 4.27 15.05
CA PHE A 93 -1.65 4.51 16.44
C PHE A 93 -0.12 4.63 16.53
N MET A 94 0.62 4.21 15.50
CA MET A 94 2.08 4.36 15.43
C MET A 94 2.52 5.67 14.77
N TYR A 95 1.60 6.41 14.13
CA TYR A 95 1.97 7.59 13.37
C TYR A 95 2.20 8.79 14.29
N TYR A 96 3.25 9.55 14.00
CA TYR A 96 3.52 10.83 14.63
C TYR A 96 3.78 11.95 13.60
N PRO A 97 3.13 13.12 13.75
CA PRO A 97 1.93 13.34 14.58
C PRO A 97 0.77 12.40 14.20
N PRO A 98 -0.22 12.18 15.09
CA PRO A 98 -1.38 11.36 14.75
C PRO A 98 -2.08 11.90 13.50
N VAL A 99 -2.28 11.04 12.51
CA VAL A 99 -2.94 11.42 11.25
C VAL A 99 -4.43 11.61 11.50
N SER A 100 -5.02 12.73 11.07
CA SER A 100 -6.48 12.86 11.08
C SER A 100 -7.09 12.02 9.96
N THR A 101 -8.24 11.40 10.22
CA THR A 101 -8.98 10.61 9.23
C THR A 101 -9.40 11.42 8.01
N SER A 102 -9.47 12.75 8.12
CA SER A 102 -9.77 13.68 7.02
C SER A 102 -8.58 13.95 6.08
N VAL A 103 -7.34 13.69 6.51
CA VAL A 103 -6.13 14.03 5.75
C VAL A 103 -5.65 12.87 4.88
N ARG A 104 -5.99 11.62 5.24
CA ARG A 104 -5.54 10.44 4.50
C ARG A 104 -6.64 9.40 4.37
N GLU A 105 -7.06 9.15 3.14
CA GLU A 105 -7.94 8.01 2.84
C GLU A 105 -7.19 6.70 3.16
N PRO A 106 -7.79 5.84 3.99
CA PRO A 106 -7.15 4.61 4.40
C PRO A 106 -6.98 3.67 3.21
N ARG A 107 -5.73 3.33 2.91
CA ARG A 107 -5.42 2.38 1.85
C ARG A 107 -5.66 0.97 2.35
N THR A 108 -6.19 0.15 1.47
CA THR A 108 -6.44 -1.25 1.73
C THR A 108 -5.87 -2.07 0.60
N TRP A 109 -5.28 -3.20 0.92
CA TRP A 109 -4.64 -4.03 -0.10
C TRP A 109 -4.65 -5.49 0.32
N TRP A 110 -4.33 -6.35 -0.64
CA TRP A 110 -4.32 -7.78 -0.43
C TRP A 110 -2.92 -8.28 -0.09
N LEU A 111 -2.82 -9.07 0.98
CA LEU A 111 -1.61 -9.80 1.34
C LEU A 111 -1.85 -11.30 1.25
N CYS A 112 -0.82 -12.08 0.93
CA CYS A 112 -0.87 -13.52 1.20
C CYS A 112 -0.81 -13.75 2.72
N PRO A 113 -1.36 -14.87 3.24
CA PRO A 113 -1.38 -15.17 4.68
C PRO A 113 -0.03 -15.01 5.36
N GLU A 114 1.06 -15.40 4.70
CA GLU A 114 2.42 -15.31 5.23
C GLU A 114 2.90 -13.85 5.32
N CYS A 115 2.66 -13.03 4.29
CA CYS A 115 2.98 -11.60 4.34
C CYS A 115 2.12 -10.87 5.37
N TYR A 116 0.83 -11.21 5.46
CA TYR A 116 -0.07 -10.66 6.49
C TYR A 116 0.46 -11.00 7.89
N GLN A 117 0.80 -12.26 8.14
CA GLN A 117 1.35 -12.71 9.41
C GLN A 117 2.63 -11.95 9.78
N ASN A 118 3.58 -11.85 8.84
CA ASN A 118 4.82 -11.11 9.01
C ASN A 118 4.56 -9.62 9.34
N ARG A 119 3.61 -8.98 8.64
CA ARG A 119 3.21 -7.59 8.92
C ARG A 119 2.64 -7.42 10.33
N ILE A 120 1.79 -8.35 10.78
CA ILE A 120 1.23 -8.31 12.14
C ILE A 120 2.32 -8.53 13.19
N GLU A 121 3.26 -9.44 12.96
CA GLU A 121 4.38 -9.67 13.88
C GLU A 121 5.28 -8.43 14.03
N ILE A 122 5.61 -7.78 12.92
CA ILE A 122 6.36 -6.50 12.92
C ILE A 122 5.57 -5.42 13.66
N LEU A 123 4.25 -5.34 13.44
CA LEU A 123 3.38 -4.40 14.12
C LEU A 123 3.36 -4.59 15.64
N GLU A 124 3.21 -5.83 16.10
CA GLU A 124 3.22 -6.14 17.52
C GLU A 124 4.59 -5.87 18.16
N LEU A 125 5.68 -6.15 17.43
CA LEU A 125 7.02 -5.75 17.85
C LEU A 125 7.11 -4.22 18.00
N TYR A 126 6.65 -3.47 17.00
CA TYR A 126 6.70 -2.01 17.05
C TYR A 126 5.86 -1.42 18.18
N LYS A 127 4.68 -1.97 18.46
CA LYS A 127 3.88 -1.60 19.64
C LYS A 127 4.64 -1.84 20.94
N LYS A 128 5.23 -3.03 21.09
CA LYS A 128 5.94 -3.43 22.30
C LYS A 128 7.15 -2.52 22.57
N GLU A 129 7.95 -2.28 21.53
CA GLU A 129 9.19 -1.50 21.60
C GLU A 129 8.94 0.02 21.45
N LYS A 130 7.68 0.45 21.33
CA LYS A 130 7.27 1.86 21.17
C LYS A 130 7.99 2.57 20.00
N TYR A 131 8.04 1.89 18.86
CA TYR A 131 8.44 2.53 17.59
C TYR A 131 7.32 3.43 17.08
N TYR A 132 7.71 4.61 16.61
CA TYR A 132 6.80 5.57 15.97
C TYR A 132 7.22 5.78 14.51
N TYR A 133 6.22 5.88 13.64
CA TYR A 133 6.38 6.23 12.24
C TYR A 133 6.17 7.73 12.06
N PHE A 134 7.22 8.44 11.68
CA PHE A 134 7.23 9.88 11.47
C PHE A 134 6.85 10.15 10.02
N HIS A 135 5.58 10.48 9.77
CA HIS A 135 5.05 10.52 8.41
C HIS A 135 5.68 11.62 7.55
N GLU A 136 6.13 12.72 8.16
CA GLU A 136 6.75 13.85 7.47
C GLU A 136 8.09 13.46 6.83
N THR A 137 8.81 12.52 7.47
CA THR A 137 10.13 12.07 7.01
C THR A 137 10.15 10.62 6.51
N GLY A 138 9.04 9.90 6.67
CA GLY A 138 8.92 8.49 6.30
C GLY A 138 9.77 7.54 7.15
N MET A 139 10.26 7.98 8.31
CA MET A 139 11.17 7.21 9.16
C MET A 139 10.44 6.49 10.29
N THR A 140 10.92 5.30 10.67
CA THR A 140 10.48 4.57 11.87
C THR A 140 11.61 4.52 12.89
N ALA A 141 11.40 5.04 14.10
CA ALA A 141 12.40 5.01 15.17
C ALA A 141 11.75 5.06 16.56
N THR A 142 12.47 4.61 17.59
CA THR A 142 12.12 4.91 18.98
C THR A 142 12.54 6.35 19.34
N LEU A 143 11.94 6.91 20.40
CA LEU A 143 12.36 8.22 20.90
C LEU A 143 13.84 8.24 21.30
N ASP A 144 14.30 7.17 21.97
CA ASP A 144 15.68 7.05 22.42
C ASP A 144 16.66 7.00 21.24
N GLN A 145 16.31 6.29 20.16
CA GLN A 145 17.12 6.25 18.92
C GLN A 145 17.25 7.63 18.27
N LEU A 146 16.24 8.49 18.44
CA LEU A 146 16.26 9.88 17.95
C LEU A 146 16.88 10.86 18.95
N GLY A 147 17.35 10.40 20.12
CA GLY A 147 17.84 11.27 21.19
C GLY A 147 16.74 12.16 21.81
N LEU A 148 15.48 11.79 21.65
CA LEU A 148 14.32 12.54 22.10
C LEU A 148 13.79 12.00 23.43
N LYS A 149 13.42 12.90 24.34
CA LYS A 149 12.74 12.52 25.59
C LYS A 149 11.22 12.43 25.44
N LYS A 150 10.64 13.21 24.53
CA LYS A 150 9.19 13.28 24.28
C LYS A 150 8.95 13.52 22.78
N LEU A 151 7.87 12.94 22.24
CA LEU A 151 7.49 13.07 20.82
C LEU A 151 7.41 14.53 20.35
N LYS A 152 6.89 15.43 21.20
CA LYS A 152 6.75 16.87 20.92
C LYS A 152 8.07 17.61 20.65
N ASP A 153 9.20 17.01 20.99
CA ASP A 153 10.51 17.62 20.76
C ASP A 153 11.02 17.36 19.33
N TYR A 154 10.37 16.47 18.55
CA TYR A 154 10.68 16.24 17.14
C TYR A 154 10.48 17.49 16.27
N ASN A 155 9.39 18.22 16.47
CA ASN A 155 9.09 19.46 15.72
C ASN A 155 10.09 20.61 15.99
N LYS A 156 11.09 20.38 16.85
CA LYS A 156 12.18 21.32 17.16
C LYS A 156 13.51 20.90 16.53
N PHE A 157 13.57 19.72 15.89
CA PHE A 157 14.69 19.35 15.04
C PHE A 157 14.58 20.15 13.73
N PRO A 158 15.65 20.86 13.33
CA PRO A 158 15.66 21.61 12.07
C PRO A 158 15.58 20.69 10.85
#